data_AF-A0A931FEJ0-F1
#
_entry.id   AF-A0A931FEJ0-F1
#
_cell.length_a   1.000
_cell.length_b   1.000
_cell.length_c   1.000
_cell.angle_alpha   90.00
_cell.angle_beta   90.00
_cell.angle_gamma   90.00
#
_symmetry.space_group_name_H-M   'P 1'
#
loop_
_entity.id
_entity.type
_entity.pdbx_description
1 polymer ?
#
loop_
_entity_poly.entity_id
_entity_poly.type
_entity_poly.pdbx_seq_one_letter_code
_entity_poly.pdbx_strand_id
1 'polypeptide(L)'
;MALRPLAHGAAWLRLRADAPQPREQVTAFRTDGTLVPLTEAACEAMLRWISADYPDAAWDAELGLDLATGLIQPWIDAPLGPAAPAGV
;
A
#
# COMPACT_ATOMS: atom_id res chain seq x y z
N MET A 1 17.63 0.23 -3.30
CA MET A 1 17.59 -1.01 -2.50
C MET A 1 16.26 -1.69 -2.75
N ALA A 2 16.25 -2.98 -3.13
CA ALA A 2 15.03 -3.69 -3.50
C ALA A 2 14.27 -4.17 -2.25
N LEU A 3 13.16 -3.51 -1.91
CA LEU A 3 12.26 -3.89 -0.79
C LEU A 3 11.26 -4.98 -1.15
N ARG A 4 11.40 -5.58 -2.35
CA ARG A 4 10.67 -6.78 -2.79
C ARG A 4 10.65 -7.96 -1.78
N PRO A 5 11.61 -8.14 -0.85
CA PRO A 5 11.52 -9.22 0.14
C PRO A 5 10.50 -8.98 1.27
N LEU A 6 10.21 -7.72 1.64
CA LEU A 6 9.47 -7.44 2.87
C LEU A 6 7.96 -7.68 2.76
N ALA A 7 7.43 -7.62 1.54
CA ALA A 7 6.03 -7.87 1.25
C ALA A 7 5.89 -9.07 0.30
N HIS A 8 6.62 -10.16 0.56
CA HIS A 8 6.62 -11.34 -0.29
C HIS A 8 5.20 -11.93 -0.38
N GLY A 9 4.57 -11.75 -1.54
CA GLY A 9 3.18 -12.16 -1.81
C GLY A 9 2.13 -11.06 -1.65
N ALA A 10 2.48 -9.86 -1.17
CA ALA A 10 1.58 -8.71 -1.22
C ALA A 10 1.59 -8.09 -2.63
N ALA A 11 0.40 -7.73 -3.10
CA ALA A 11 0.20 -6.98 -4.32
C ALA A 11 -0.13 -5.51 -4.04
N TRP A 12 -0.75 -5.22 -2.88
CA TRP A 12 -1.24 -3.91 -2.53
C TRP A 12 -0.86 -3.54 -1.10
N LEU A 13 -0.58 -2.26 -0.88
CA LEU A 13 -0.47 -1.68 0.45
C LEU A 13 -1.57 -0.64 0.64
N ARG A 14 -2.35 -0.77 1.70
CA ARG A 14 -3.18 0.33 2.21
C ARG A 14 -2.36 1.13 3.19
N LEU A 15 -2.30 2.42 2.94
CA LEU A 15 -1.58 3.41 3.73
C LEU A 15 -2.63 4.30 4.38
N ARG A 16 -2.68 4.28 5.72
CA ARG A 16 -3.40 5.30 6.47
C ARG A 16 -2.48 6.47 6.75
N ALA A 17 -2.94 7.63 6.33
CA ALA A 17 -2.23 8.87 6.52
C ALA A 17 -2.88 9.69 7.65
N ASP A 18 -2.04 10.22 8.54
CA ASP A 18 -2.43 11.25 9.51
C ASP A 18 -1.43 12.40 9.29
N ALA A 19 -1.82 13.30 8.39
CA ALA A 19 -0.97 14.34 7.80
C ALA A 19 -0.10 15.06 8.86
N PRO A 20 1.15 15.44 8.52
CA PRO A 20 1.76 15.49 7.19
C PRO A 20 2.61 14.27 6.80
N GLN A 21 2.54 13.16 7.54
CA GLN A 21 3.33 11.96 7.27
C GLN A 21 2.46 10.69 7.39
N PRO A 22 2.75 9.61 6.64
CA PRO A 22 2.07 8.34 6.85
C PRO A 22 2.55 7.75 8.20
N ARG A 23 1.75 7.89 9.25
CA ARG A 23 2.19 7.59 10.63
C ARG A 23 1.73 6.26 11.19
N GLU A 24 0.59 5.71 10.77
CA GLU A 24 -0.11 4.81 11.70
C GLU A 24 -0.37 3.39 11.21
N GLN A 25 -0.51 3.13 9.90
CA GLN A 25 -0.82 1.76 9.47
C GLN A 25 -0.46 1.52 8.00
N VAL A 26 0.42 0.54 7.79
CA VAL A 26 0.59 -0.12 6.49
C VAL A 26 -0.08 -1.47 6.61
N THR A 27 -1.08 -1.70 5.78
CA THR A 27 -1.72 -3.02 5.68
C THR A 27 -1.40 -3.60 4.32
N ALA A 28 -0.71 -4.74 4.30
CA ALA A 28 -0.42 -5.44 3.06
C ALA A 28 -1.56 -6.40 2.70
N PHE A 29 -1.88 -6.44 1.42
CA PHE A 29 -2.87 -7.34 0.84
C PHE A 29 -2.27 -8.10 -0.33
N ARG A 30 -2.65 -9.36 -0.48
CA ARG A 30 -2.42 -10.16 -1.69
C ARG A 30 -3.36 -9.73 -2.82
N THR A 31 -3.13 -10.23 -4.02
CA THR A 31 -4.00 -9.99 -5.20
C THR A 31 -5.43 -10.49 -4.99
N ASP A 32 -5.63 -11.48 -4.12
CA ASP A 32 -6.94 -12.05 -3.77
C ASP A 32 -7.61 -11.32 -2.58
N GLY A 33 -7.03 -10.22 -2.10
CA GLY A 33 -7.54 -9.45 -0.97
C GLY A 33 -7.19 -10.01 0.40
N THR A 34 -6.43 -11.10 0.47
CA THR A 34 -5.98 -11.67 1.76
C THR A 34 -4.99 -10.73 2.43
N LEU A 35 -5.21 -10.47 3.72
CA LEU A 35 -4.28 -9.73 4.57
C LEU A 35 -2.95 -10.48 4.70
N VAL A 36 -1.85 -9.77 4.46
CA VAL A 36 -0.50 -10.25 4.72
C VAL A 36 -0.05 -9.65 6.04
N PRO A 37 0.18 -10.46 7.08
CA PRO A 37 0.67 -9.94 8.35
C PRO A 37 2.07 -9.36 8.15
N LEU A 38 2.24 -8.10 8.54
CA LEU A 38 3.52 -7.42 8.56
C LEU A 38 4.02 -7.32 10.00
N THR A 39 5.32 -7.49 10.19
CA THR A 39 5.96 -7.15 11.47
C THR A 39 6.08 -5.64 11.59
N GLU A 40 6.18 -5.13 12.82
CA GLU A 40 6.38 -3.71 13.08
C GLU A 40 7.60 -3.14 12.34
N ALA A 41 8.72 -3.88 12.33
CA ALA A 41 9.92 -3.52 11.59
C ALA A 41 9.70 -3.45 10.07
N ALA A 42 8.86 -4.34 9.51
CA ALA A 42 8.51 -4.31 8.09
C ALA A 42 7.63 -3.09 7.76
N CYS A 43 6.63 -2.79 8.60
CA CYS A 43 5.82 -1.59 8.48
C CYS A 43 6.68 -0.32 8.49
N GLU A 44 7.60 -0.19 9.45
CA GLU A 44 8.49 0.98 9.56
C GLU A 44 9.43 1.11 8.36
N ALA A 45 9.99 -0.01 7.86
CA ALA A 45 10.81 -0.01 6.66
C ALA A 45 10.02 0.42 5.42
N MET A 46 8.76 -0.03 5.29
CA MET A 46 7.89 0.33 4.18
C MET A 46 7.47 1.80 4.24
N LEU A 47 7.09 2.32 5.41
CA LEU A 47 6.77 3.74 5.60
C LEU A 47 7.94 4.65 5.23
N ARG A 48 9.16 4.30 5.65
CA ARG A 48 10.38 5.06 5.30
C ARG A 48 10.65 5.06 3.80
N TRP A 49 10.47 3.92 3.15
CA TRP A 49 10.64 3.83 1.70
C TRP A 49 9.60 4.66 0.95
N ILE A 50 8.33 4.48 1.31
CA ILE A 50 7.23 5.19 0.66
C ILE A 50 7.38 6.71 0.84
N SER A 51 7.72 7.17 2.05
CA SER A 51 7.94 8.60 2.29
C SER A 51 9.13 9.16 1.50
N ALA A 52 10.14 8.34 1.20
CA ALA A 52 11.31 8.75 0.43
C ALA A 52 11.05 8.76 -1.09
N ASP A 53 10.24 7.82 -1.58
CA ASP A 53 9.94 7.67 -3.01
C ASP A 53 8.81 8.60 -3.48
N TYR A 54 7.92 8.99 -2.55
CA TYR A 54 6.78 9.89 -2.82
C TYR A 54 6.78 11.10 -1.87
N PRO A 55 7.80 11.99 -1.95
CA PRO A 55 7.90 13.16 -1.07
C PRO A 55 6.77 14.18 -1.28
N ASP A 56 6.16 14.19 -2.48
CA ASP A 56 5.08 15.11 -2.85
C ASP A 56 3.67 14.51 -2.68
N ALA A 57 3.55 13.27 -2.17
CA ALA A 57 2.25 12.66 -1.97
C ALA A 57 1.46 13.41 -0.86
N ALA A 58 0.18 13.69 -1.15
CA ALA A 58 -0.75 14.21 -0.17
C ALA A 58 -1.18 13.09 0.78
N TRP A 59 -0.66 13.13 2.00
CA TRP A 59 -0.98 12.20 3.09
C TRP A 59 -2.23 12.66 3.86
N ASP A 60 -3.26 13.12 3.16
CA ASP A 60 -4.51 13.65 3.72
C ASP A 60 -5.69 12.66 3.66
N ALA A 61 -5.51 11.54 2.96
CA ALA A 61 -6.50 10.49 2.78
C ALA A 61 -5.87 9.09 2.85
N GLU A 62 -6.71 8.06 2.88
CA GLU A 62 -6.24 6.68 2.71
C GLU A 62 -5.76 6.46 1.28
N LEU A 63 -4.58 5.86 1.13
CA LEU A 63 -3.95 5.63 -0.16
C LEU A 63 -3.66 4.14 -0.36
N GLY A 64 -3.80 3.68 -1.60
CA GLY A 64 -3.33 2.39 -2.07
C GLY A 64 -2.04 2.53 -2.84
N LEU A 65 -1.03 1.73 -2.50
CA LEU A 65 0.17 1.54 -3.30
C LEU A 65 0.14 0.17 -3.96
N ASP A 66 0.14 0.16 -5.29
CA ASP A 66 0.33 -1.03 -6.10
C ASP A 66 1.81 -1.41 -6.11
N LEU A 67 2.14 -2.60 -5.60
CA LEU A 67 3.53 -3.07 -5.55
C LEU A 67 4.04 -3.59 -6.90
N ALA A 68 3.16 -3.90 -7.84
CA ALA A 68 3.54 -4.32 -9.18
C ALA A 68 3.89 -3.12 -10.06
N THR A 69 3.14 -2.02 -9.95
CA THR A 69 3.33 -0.82 -10.78
C THR A 69 4.09 0.30 -10.07
N GLY A 70 4.15 0.30 -8.74
CA GLY A 70 4.73 1.39 -7.96
C GLY A 70 3.90 2.68 -8.05
N LEU A 71 2.58 2.58 -8.20
CA LEU A 71 1.70 3.74 -8.27
C LEU A 71 0.93 3.90 -6.95
N ILE A 72 0.97 5.12 -6.42
CA ILE A 72 0.10 5.55 -5.32
C ILE A 72 -1.19 6.13 -5.91
N GLN A 73 -2.32 5.69 -5.38
CA GLN A 73 -3.64 6.17 -5.75
C GLN A 73 -4.54 6.26 -4.51
N PRO A 74 -5.64 7.04 -4.54
CA PRO A 74 -6.64 7.00 -3.47
C PRO A 74 -7.13 5.58 -3.21
N TRP A 75 -7.21 5.19 -1.94
CA TRP A 75 -7.78 3.90 -1.57
C TRP A 75 -9.28 3.93 -1.83
N ILE A 76 -9.76 2.96 -2.60
CA ILE A 76 -11.19 2.72 -2.82
C ILE A 76 -11.48 1.37 -2.16
N ASP A 77 -12.42 1.31 -1.22
CA ASP A 77 -12.92 0.06 -0.60
C ASP A 77 -13.72 -0.81 -1.59
N ALA A 78 -13.27 -0.87 -2.85
CA ALA A 78 -13.69 -1.88 -3.79
C ALA A 78 -13.23 -3.24 -3.24
N PRO A 79 -14.05 -4.30 -3.38
CA PRO A 79 -13.61 -5.63 -2.98
C PRO A 79 -12.31 -5.93 -3.71
N LEU A 80 -11.24 -6.12 -2.94
CA LEU A 80 -9.93 -6.58 -3.42
C LEU A 80 -10.06 -8.02 -3.90
N GLY A 81 -10.84 -8.22 -4.96
CA GLY A 81 -10.89 -9.40 -5.79
C GLY A 81 -10.43 -9.01 -7.19
N PRO A 82 -10.24 -9.97 -8.11
CA PRO A 82 -9.99 -9.63 -9.50
C PRO A 82 -11.11 -8.70 -9.94
N ALA A 83 -10.77 -7.46 -10.30
CA ALA A 83 -11.70 -6.55 -10.92
C ALA A 83 -12.27 -7.28 -12.14
N ALA A 84 -13.51 -7.75 -12.01
CA ALA A 84 -14.25 -8.26 -13.15
C ALA A 84 -14.28 -7.12 -14.19
N PRO A 85 -14.04 -7.41 -15.48
CA PRO A 85 -14.17 -6.39 -16.49
C PRO A 85 -15.62 -5.92 -16.51
N ALA A 86 -15.90 -4.72 -16.02
CA ALA A 86 -17.18 -4.06 -16.25
C ALA A 86 -17.16 -3.50 -17.68
N GLY A 87 -17.30 -4.42 -18.64
CA GLY A 87 -17.78 -4.09 -19.97
C GLY A 87 -19.30 -3.97 -19.94
N VAL A 88 -19.80 -2.77 -20.25
CA VAL A 88 -21.01 -2.52 -21.06
C VAL A 88 -20.94 -1.09 -21.59
#